data_AF-A0A9D6V6E5-F1
#
_entry.id   AF-A0A9D6V6E5-F1
#
_cell.length_a   1.000
_cell.length_b   1.000
_cell.length_c   1.000
_cell.angle_alpha   90.00
_cell.angle_beta   90.00
_cell.angle_gamma   90.00
#
_symmetry.space_group_name_H-M   'P 1'
#
loop_
_entity.id
_entity.type
_entity.pdbx_description
1 polymer ?
#
loop_
_entity_poly.entity_id
_entity_poly.type
_entity_poly.pdbx_seq_one_letter_code
_entity_poly.pdbx_strand_id
1 'polypeptide(L)' 'MFTWIMFLFVGAVSGVIIAWALDMSSPKELLQAAAGGLIAGLLMSAMLPH' A
#
# COMPACT_ATOMS: atom_id res chain seq x y z
N MET A 1 8.47 12.35 -9.75
CA MET A 1 9.06 11.83 -8.49
C MET A 1 8.12 11.98 -7.28
N PHE A 2 7.59 13.17 -7.01
CA PHE A 2 6.66 13.37 -5.88
C PHE A 2 5.44 12.43 -5.92
N THR A 3 4.84 12.25 -7.09
CA THR A 3 3.70 11.33 -7.31
C THR A 3 4.02 9.90 -6.87
N TRP A 4 5.16 9.36 -7.27
CA TRP A 4 5.59 8.00 -6.92
C TRP A 4 5.73 7.80 -5.41
N ILE A 5 6.32 8.78 -4.71
CA ILE A 5 6.50 8.74 -3.26
C ILE A 5 5.13 8.77 -2.56
N MET A 6 4.21 9.62 -3.04
CA MET A 6 2.84 9.68 -2.51
C MET A 6 2.10 8.35 -2.69
N PHE A 7 2.18 7.74 -3.88
CA PHE A 7 1.53 6.46 -4.14
C PHE A 7 2.09 5.31 -3.31
N LEU A 8 3.41 5.27 -3.10
CA LEU A 8 4.03 4.28 -2.22
C LEU A 8 3.58 4.47 -0.77
N PHE A 9 3.64 5.69 -0.25
CA PHE A 9 3.25 5.97 1.13
C PHE A 9 1.77 5.69 1.38
N VAL A 10 0.89 6.23 0.52
CA VAL A 10 -0.55 6.01 0.62
C VAL A 10 -0.88 4.54 0.42
N GLY A 11 -0.27 3.87 -0.56
CA GLY A 11 -0.45 2.44 -0.81
C GLY A 11 -0.12 1.59 0.41
N ALA A 12 1.02 1.84 1.05
CA ALA A 12 1.43 1.13 2.27
C ALA A 12 0.41 1.30 3.41
N VAL A 13 0.01 2.55 3.67
CA VAL A 13 -0.95 2.90 4.73
C VAL A 13 -2.32 2.28 4.44
N SER A 14 -2.80 2.39 3.19
CA SER A 14 -4.06 1.77 2.76
C SER A 14 -4.03 0.25 2.92
N GLY A 15 -2.92 -0.41 2.58
CA GLY A 15 -2.76 -1.85 2.79
C GLY A 15 -2.94 -2.25 4.26
N VAL A 16 -2.30 -1.51 5.17
CA VAL A 16 -2.44 -1.73 6.62
C VAL A 16 -3.87 -1.47 7.10
N ILE A 17 -4.50 -0.38 6.66
CA ILE A 17 -5.89 -0.05 7.04
C ILE A 17 -6.85 -1.14 6.56
N ILE A 18 -6.68 -1.64 5.33
CA ILE A 18 -7.52 -2.71 4.77
C ILE A 18 -7.34 -4.00 5.58
N ALA A 19 -6.11 -4.42 5.88
CA ALA A 19 -5.87 -5.60 6.70
C ALA A 19 -6.50 -5.47 8.09
N TRP A 20 -6.34 -4.31 8.72
CA TRP A 20 -6.96 -4.03 10.01
C TRP A 20 -8.50 -4.08 9.93
N ALA A 21 -9.10 -3.55 8.86
CA ALA A 21 -10.55 -3.62 8.63
C ALA A 21 -11.05 -5.05 8.34
N LEU A 22 -10.18 -5.94 7.89
CA LEU A 22 -10.44 -7.37 7.68
C LEU A 22 -10.12 -8.23 8.91
N ASP A 23 -9.93 -7.59 10.08
CA ASP A 23 -9.59 -8.23 11.35
C ASP A 23 -8.25 -9.01 11.33
N MET A 24 -7.41 -8.76 10.31
CA MET A 24 -6.05 -9.28 10.20
C MET A 24 -5.15 -8.46 11.12
N SER A 25 -4.93 -8.98 12.32
CA SER A 25 -4.33 -8.25 13.43
C SER A 25 -2.95 -8.77 13.81
N SER A 26 -2.47 -9.87 13.22
CA SER A 26 -1.12 -10.32 13.50
C SER A 26 -0.08 -9.39 12.86
N PRO A 27 1.07 -9.14 13.51
CA PRO A 27 2.12 -8.28 12.95
C PRO A 27 2.61 -8.73 11.56
N LYS A 28 2.57 -10.05 11.29
CA LYS A 28 2.96 -10.61 9.99
C LYS A 28 1.96 -10.24 8.89
N GLU A 29 0.67 -10.35 9.16
CA GLU A 29 -0.37 -9.97 8.21
C GLU A 29 -0.33 -8.47 7.91
N LEU A 30 -0.17 -7.64 8.94
CA LEU A 30 -0.07 -6.18 8.76
C LEU A 30 1.16 -5.79 7.94
N LEU A 31 2.31 -6.43 8.16
CA LEU A 31 3.51 -6.21 7.34
C LEU A 31 3.33 -6.69 5.90
N GLN A 32 2.70 -7.86 5.69
CA GLN A 32 2.38 -8.36 4.35
C GLN A 32 1.40 -7.45 3.62
N ALA A 33 0.40 -6.92 4.32
CA ALA A 33 -0.56 -5.99 3.74
C ALA A 33 0.07 -4.64 3.41
N ALA A 34 0.97 -4.12 4.26
CA ALA A 34 1.77 -2.94 3.95
C ALA A 34 2.61 -3.15 2.68
N ALA A 35 3.27 -4.31 2.57
CA ALA A 35 4.08 -4.65 1.39
C ALA A 35 3.22 -4.81 0.12
N GLY A 36 2.06 -5.48 0.22
CA GLY A 36 1.10 -5.57 -0.87
C GLY A 36 0.57 -4.20 -1.30
N GLY A 37 0.30 -3.33 -0.33
CA GLY A 37 -0.09 -1.94 -0.55
C GLY A 37 0.99 -1.11 -1.25
N LEU A 38 2.27 -1.27 -0.88
CA LEU A 38 3.40 -0.65 -1.58
C LEU A 38 3.45 -1.07 -3.05
N ILE A 39 3.32 -2.37 -3.32
CA ILE A 39 3.34 -2.91 -4.68
C ILE A 39 2.14 -2.37 -5.47
N ALA A 40 0.94 -2.38 -4.89
CA ALA A 40 -0.25 -1.85 -5.52
C ALA A 40 -0.10 -0.35 -5.84
N GLY A 41 0.39 0.45 -4.89
CA GLY A 41 0.67 1.87 -5.08
C GLY A 41 1.68 2.12 -6.21
N LEU A 42 2.75 1.34 -6.26
CA LEU A 42 3.75 1.42 -7.34
C LEU A 42 3.13 1.14 -8.71
N LEU A 43 2.34 0.07 -8.83
CA LEU A 43 1.67 -0.31 -10.07
C LEU A 43 0.66 0.76 -10.50
N MET A 44 -0.15 1.28 -9.57
CA MET A 44 -1.08 2.37 -9.87
C MET A 44 -0.36 3.63 -10.34
N SER A 45 0.76 3.99 -9.72
CA SER A 45 1.57 5.14 -10.15
C SER A 45 2.12 4.96 -11.55
N ALA A 46 2.50 3.74 -11.94
CA ALA A 46 3.01 3.43 -13.28
C ALA A 46 1.93 3.48 -14.37
N MET A 47 0.65 3.38 -14.00
CA MET A 47 -0.49 3.45 -14.91
C MET A 47 -0.98 4.89 -15.15
N LEU A 48 -0.47 5.87 -14.41
CA LEU A 48 -0.81 7.28 -14.63
C LEU A 48 -0.09 7.83 -15.87
N PRO A 49 -0.74 8.70 -16.66
CA PRO A 49 -0.04 9.48 -17.68
C PRO A 49 1.07 10.33 -17.04
N HIS A 50 2.22 10.43 -17.69
CA HIS A 50 3.42 11.13 -17.19
C HIS A 50 3.71 12.41 -17.95
#